data_AF-A0A952BMP1-F1
#
_entry.id   AF-A0A952BMP1-F1
#
_cell.length_a   1.000
_cell.length_b   1.000
_cell.length_c   1.000
_cell.angle_alpha   90.00
_cell.angle_beta   90.00
_cell.angle_gamma   90.00
#
_symmetry.space_group_name_H-M   'P 1'
#
loop_
_entity.id
_entity.type
_entity.pdbx_description
1 polymer ?
#
loop_
_entity_poly.entity_id
_entity_poly.type
_entity_poly.pdbx_seq_one_letter_code
_entity_poly.pdbx_strand_id
1 'polypeptide(L)'
;MQVQLTLRLYEELNDYIPPDKRKVSFAHAVGDGSTIEHVMRTLGVPLDDIELVLVNGESADFSHRLHNGDRVSVYPVFESLDISSRLRLRVRPLRELRFVVAGDLNRLAKTLRMLGFDTLYRSDCTDDELVALSKKERRILLSRDHALAHDSSLTHAYHVRANTPREQLTEILSRFDLLDSLNKRKSRPPDVP
;
A
#
# COMPACT_ATOMS: atom_id res chain seq x y z
N MET A 1 -13.36 -23.18 22.73
CA MET A 1 -14.56 -22.84 21.95
C MET A 1 -14.13 -22.01 20.75
N GLN A 2 -14.99 -21.83 19.74
CA GLN A 2 -14.75 -20.87 18.66
C GLN A 2 -15.62 -19.64 18.86
N VAL A 3 -15.13 -18.50 18.40
CA VAL A 3 -15.87 -17.23 18.36
C VAL A 3 -16.02 -16.78 16.90
N GLN A 4 -17.17 -16.21 16.57
CA GLN A 4 -17.47 -15.67 15.24
C GLN A 4 -17.24 -14.16 15.23
N LEU A 5 -16.49 -13.69 14.25
CA LEU A 5 -16.16 -12.28 14.06
C LEU A 5 -16.69 -11.80 12.72
N THR A 6 -16.91 -10.50 12.60
CA THR A 6 -17.06 -9.84 11.30
C THR A 6 -15.75 -9.15 10.94
N LEU A 7 -15.04 -9.66 9.95
CA LEU A 7 -13.74 -9.15 9.52
C LEU A 7 -13.86 -8.37 8.21
N ARG A 8 -13.11 -7.27 8.09
CA ARG A 8 -12.93 -6.52 6.85
C ARG A 8 -11.49 -6.06 6.69
N LEU A 9 -10.87 -6.43 5.57
CA LEU A 9 -9.56 -5.95 5.17
C LEU A 9 -9.74 -4.87 4.09
N TYR A 10 -9.01 -3.77 4.21
CA TYR A 10 -9.09 -2.64 3.29
C TYR A 10 -7.94 -2.64 2.28
N GLU A 11 -8.23 -2.15 1.08
CA GLU A 11 -7.27 -1.91 -0.01
C GLU A 11 -6.33 -3.09 -0.31
N GLU A 12 -5.01 -2.90 -0.31
CA GLU A 12 -4.01 -3.92 -0.66
C GLU A 12 -4.08 -5.17 0.22
N LEU A 13 -4.64 -5.07 1.44
CA LEU A 13 -4.81 -6.24 2.30
C LEU A 13 -5.81 -7.26 1.72
N ASN A 14 -6.61 -6.86 0.73
CA ASN A 14 -7.52 -7.75 0.03
C ASN A 14 -6.80 -8.80 -0.84
N ASP A 15 -5.53 -8.59 -1.19
CA ASP A 15 -4.77 -9.56 -1.99
C ASP A 15 -4.45 -10.84 -1.20
N TYR A 16 -4.47 -10.77 0.13
CA TYR A 16 -4.25 -11.89 1.04
C TYR A 16 -5.49 -12.75 1.29
N ILE A 17 -6.67 -12.37 0.76
CA ILE A 17 -7.92 -13.10 1.00
C ILE A 17 -8.61 -13.55 -0.31
N PRO A 18 -9.44 -14.60 -0.24
CA PRO A 18 -10.21 -15.12 -1.38
C PRO A 18 -11.06 -14.03 -2.08
N PRO A 19 -11.21 -14.07 -3.42
CA PRO A 19 -11.92 -13.04 -4.19
C PRO A 19 -13.33 -12.71 -3.71
N ASP A 20 -14.08 -13.70 -3.23
CA ASP A 20 -15.44 -13.57 -2.69
C ASP A 20 -15.51 -12.79 -1.37
N LYS A 21 -14.37 -12.66 -0.67
CA LYS A 21 -14.26 -11.93 0.61
C LYS A 21 -13.63 -10.55 0.44
N ARG A 22 -13.19 -10.20 -0.77
CA ARG A 22 -12.54 -8.91 -1.05
C ARG A 22 -13.56 -7.77 -1.02
N LYS A 23 -13.14 -6.64 -0.45
CA LYS A 23 -13.91 -5.38 -0.37
C LYS A 23 -15.27 -5.50 0.31
N VAL A 24 -15.55 -6.62 0.97
CA VAL A 24 -16.77 -6.89 1.75
C VAL A 24 -16.40 -7.24 3.19
N SER A 25 -17.35 -7.09 4.11
CA SER A 25 -17.20 -7.65 5.45
C SER A 25 -17.66 -9.10 5.41
N PHE A 26 -16.93 -10.01 6.04
CA PHE A 26 -17.24 -11.43 6.04
C PHE A 26 -17.12 -12.04 7.44
N ALA A 27 -17.88 -13.12 7.66
CA ALA A 27 -17.81 -13.89 8.90
C ALA A 27 -16.49 -14.70 8.95
N HIS A 28 -15.80 -14.64 10.07
CA HIS A 28 -14.57 -15.38 10.30
C HIS A 28 -14.58 -16.03 11.69
N ALA A 29 -14.49 -17.36 11.72
CA ALA A 29 -14.44 -18.13 12.96
C ALA A 29 -12.99 -18.29 13.41
N VAL A 30 -12.72 -17.99 14.67
CA VAL A 30 -11.39 -18.13 15.28
C VAL A 30 -11.48 -18.85 16.61
N GLY A 31 -10.35 -19.37 17.10
CA GLY A 31 -10.27 -19.92 18.45
C GLY A 31 -10.60 -18.85 19.50
N ASP A 32 -11.32 -19.22 20.54
CA ASP A 32 -11.60 -18.34 21.68
C ASP A 32 -10.30 -17.79 22.29
N GLY A 33 -10.28 -16.48 22.56
CA GLY A 33 -9.10 -15.77 23.04
C GLY A 33 -8.00 -15.52 22.00
N SER A 34 -8.23 -15.81 20.71
CA SER A 34 -7.34 -15.43 19.60
C SER A 34 -7.06 -13.93 19.61
N THR A 35 -5.81 -13.55 19.33
CA THR A 35 -5.42 -12.15 19.18
C THR A 35 -5.53 -11.69 17.73
N ILE A 36 -5.58 -10.37 17.51
CA ILE A 36 -5.49 -9.78 16.17
C ILE A 36 -4.25 -10.30 15.42
N GLU A 37 -3.09 -10.33 16.09
CA GLU A 37 -1.85 -10.88 15.51
C GLU A 37 -2.05 -12.28 14.94
N HIS A 38 -2.60 -13.17 15.76
CA HIS A 38 -2.78 -14.57 15.40
C HIS A 38 -3.70 -14.72 14.19
N VAL A 39 -4.79 -13.94 14.15
CA VAL A 39 -5.73 -13.95 13.02
C VAL A 39 -5.06 -13.45 11.75
N MET A 40 -4.33 -12.32 11.80
CA MET A 40 -3.65 -11.77 10.62
C MET A 40 -2.59 -12.73 10.06
N ARG A 41 -1.77 -13.33 10.93
CA ARG A 41 -0.79 -14.35 10.52
C ARG A 41 -1.44 -15.58 9.90
N THR A 42 -2.57 -16.03 10.45
CA THR A 42 -3.31 -17.18 9.92
C THR A 42 -3.90 -16.89 8.54
N LEU A 43 -4.30 -15.65 8.28
CA LEU A 43 -4.75 -15.19 6.97
C LEU A 43 -3.59 -14.94 5.99
N GLY A 44 -2.34 -15.03 6.43
CA GLY A 44 -1.17 -14.73 5.61
C GLY A 44 -0.94 -13.24 5.36
N VAL A 45 -1.57 -12.37 6.15
CA VAL A 45 -1.39 -10.92 6.08
C VAL A 45 -0.11 -10.55 6.84
N PRO A 46 0.90 -9.93 6.20
CA PRO A 46 2.07 -9.42 6.89
C PRO A 46 1.67 -8.32 7.87
N LEU A 47 2.14 -8.39 9.12
CA LEU A 47 1.80 -7.37 10.12
C LEU A 47 2.38 -6.01 9.77
N ASP A 48 3.55 -6.00 9.14
CA ASP A 48 4.22 -4.80 8.66
C ASP A 48 3.42 -4.09 7.56
N ASP A 49 2.47 -4.78 6.92
CA ASP A 49 1.57 -4.18 5.94
C ASP A 49 0.34 -3.51 6.61
N ILE A 50 0.18 -3.54 7.94
CA ILE A 50 -0.99 -3.03 8.69
C ILE A 50 -0.64 -1.76 9.48
N GLU A 51 -1.35 -0.66 9.22
CA GLU A 51 -1.22 0.61 9.97
C GLU A 51 -2.13 0.66 11.19
N LEU A 52 -3.39 0.24 10.99
CA LEU A 52 -4.47 0.53 11.91
C LEU A 52 -5.42 -0.66 11.95
N VAL A 53 -5.71 -1.11 13.16
CA VAL A 53 -6.80 -2.04 13.41
C VAL A 53 -7.85 -1.36 14.28
N LEU A 54 -9.11 -1.50 13.87
CA LEU A 54 -10.27 -1.08 14.64
C LEU A 54 -11.07 -2.30 15.07
N VAL A 55 -11.34 -2.42 16.36
CA VAL A 55 -12.30 -3.38 16.92
C VAL A 55 -13.50 -2.60 17.40
N ASN A 56 -14.67 -2.87 16.81
CA ASN A 56 -15.93 -2.17 17.10
C ASN A 56 -15.84 -0.64 16.94
N GLY A 57 -14.90 -0.16 16.11
CA GLY A 57 -14.67 1.26 15.84
C GLY A 57 -13.57 1.90 16.69
N GLU A 58 -13.03 1.19 17.68
CA GLU A 58 -11.95 1.66 18.53
C GLU A 58 -10.60 1.11 18.08
N SER A 59 -9.55 1.94 18.14
CA SER A 59 -8.20 1.52 17.78
C SER A 59 -7.69 0.46 18.76
N ALA A 60 -7.13 -0.62 18.20
CA ALA A 60 -6.60 -1.75 18.96
C ALA A 60 -5.22 -2.15 18.44
N ASP A 61 -4.37 -2.65 19.35
CA ASP A 61 -3.07 -3.22 19.00
C ASP A 61 -3.17 -4.72 18.66
N PHE A 62 -2.07 -5.29 18.17
CA PHE A 62 -2.00 -6.69 17.76
C PHE A 62 -2.27 -7.71 18.90
N SER A 63 -2.12 -7.30 20.15
CA SER A 63 -2.33 -8.15 21.34
C SER A 63 -3.79 -8.24 21.78
N HIS A 64 -4.67 -7.39 21.24
CA HIS A 64 -6.09 -7.38 21.57
C HIS A 64 -6.73 -8.75 21.33
N ARG A 65 -7.45 -9.25 22.35
CA ARG A 65 -8.15 -10.53 22.32
C ARG A 65 -9.56 -10.36 21.76
N LEU A 66 -9.90 -11.21 20.80
CA LEU A 66 -11.15 -11.14 20.06
C LEU A 66 -12.26 -11.93 20.74
N HIS A 67 -13.44 -11.34 20.78
CA HIS A 67 -14.66 -11.90 21.38
C HIS A 67 -15.72 -12.16 20.33
N ASN A 68 -16.65 -13.05 20.66
CA ASN A 68 -17.75 -13.39 19.75
C ASN A 68 -18.61 -12.17 19.43
N GLY A 69 -18.79 -11.88 18.14
CA GLY A 69 -19.53 -10.74 17.61
C GLY A 69 -18.68 -9.52 17.26
N ASP A 70 -17.39 -9.51 17.56
CA ASP A 70 -16.52 -8.37 17.26
C ASP A 70 -16.48 -8.03 15.77
N ARG A 71 -16.46 -6.74 15.49
CA ARG A 71 -16.28 -6.18 14.14
C ARG A 71 -14.85 -5.65 14.01
N VAL A 72 -14.02 -6.36 13.25
CA VAL A 72 -12.62 -6.04 13.05
C VAL A 72 -12.42 -5.41 11.67
N SER A 73 -11.87 -4.20 11.64
CA SER A 73 -11.48 -3.50 10.41
C SER A 73 -9.96 -3.30 10.40
N VAL A 74 -9.31 -3.76 9.34
CA VAL A 74 -7.84 -3.75 9.22
C VAL A 74 -7.45 -2.87 8.04
N TYR A 75 -6.63 -1.86 8.30
CA TYR A 75 -6.18 -0.86 7.34
C TYR A 75 -4.67 -0.98 7.11
N PRO A 76 -4.20 -0.89 5.87
CA PRO A 76 -2.78 -1.00 5.55
C PRO A 76 -2.00 0.26 5.90
N VAL A 77 -0.65 0.18 5.89
CA VAL A 77 0.38 1.26 6.09
C VAL A 77 0.24 2.52 5.21
N PHE A 78 -0.87 2.66 4.47
CA PHE A 78 -1.25 3.88 3.77
C PHE A 78 -0.39 4.30 2.58
N GLU A 79 -0.11 3.42 1.61
CA GLU A 79 0.37 3.87 0.29
C GLU A 79 -0.72 3.92 -0.81
N SER A 80 -1.83 3.17 -0.70
CA SER A 80 -2.88 3.14 -1.75
C SER A 80 -4.32 3.29 -1.24
N LEU A 81 -4.70 4.49 -0.81
CA LEU A 81 -6.13 4.83 -0.64
C LEU A 81 -6.62 5.71 -1.80
N ASP A 82 -7.30 5.10 -2.77
CA ASP A 82 -8.17 5.82 -3.70
C ASP A 82 -9.42 6.31 -2.95
N ILE A 83 -9.43 7.60 -2.64
CA ILE A 83 -10.63 8.32 -2.19
C ILE A 83 -11.26 9.15 -3.32
N SER A 84 -10.71 9.11 -4.54
CA SER A 84 -11.12 9.99 -5.63
C SER A 84 -12.57 9.75 -6.07
N SER A 85 -13.06 8.51 -5.98
CA SER A 85 -14.44 8.15 -6.30
C SER A 85 -15.47 8.44 -5.20
N ARG A 86 -15.03 8.83 -3.98
CA ARG A 86 -15.92 9.06 -2.80
C ARG A 86 -15.70 10.38 -2.08
N LEU A 87 -14.89 11.27 -2.63
CA LEU A 87 -14.70 12.60 -2.08
C LEU A 87 -15.96 13.45 -2.27
N ARG A 88 -16.83 13.48 -1.25
CA ARG A 88 -17.90 14.50 -1.11
C ARG A 88 -17.40 15.81 -0.49
N LEU A 89 -16.19 15.82 0.09
CA LEU A 89 -15.68 16.93 0.91
C LEU A 89 -14.47 17.68 0.32
N ARG A 90 -13.69 17.12 -0.63
CA ARG A 90 -12.54 17.81 -1.25
C ARG A 90 -12.40 17.48 -2.73
N VAL A 91 -12.03 18.47 -3.54
CA VAL A 91 -11.99 18.39 -5.02
C VAL A 91 -10.79 17.59 -5.56
N ARG A 92 -9.79 17.24 -4.73
CA ARG A 92 -8.58 16.51 -5.15
C ARG A 92 -8.12 15.52 -4.07
N PRO A 93 -7.66 14.30 -4.43
CA PRO A 93 -6.94 13.46 -3.49
C PRO A 93 -5.64 14.17 -3.05
N LEU A 94 -5.28 14.03 -1.78
CA LEU A 94 -4.19 14.75 -1.12
C LEU A 94 -2.76 14.37 -1.58
N ARG A 95 -2.59 13.55 -2.62
CA ARG A 95 -1.32 12.85 -2.86
C ARG A 95 -0.75 13.16 -4.25
N GLU A 96 0.35 13.89 -4.28
CA GLU A 96 1.30 13.85 -5.39
C GLU A 96 2.30 12.73 -5.10
N LEU A 97 2.12 11.58 -5.73
CA LEU A 97 3.05 10.46 -5.56
C LEU A 97 4.37 10.81 -6.23
N ARG A 98 5.44 10.80 -5.43
CA ARG A 98 6.82 11.08 -5.87
C ARG A 98 7.66 9.87 -5.54
N PHE A 99 8.41 9.37 -6.52
CA PHE A 99 9.22 8.16 -6.37
C PHE A 99 10.71 8.52 -6.31
N VAL A 100 11.47 7.73 -5.58
CA VAL A 100 12.92 7.59 -5.74
C VAL A 100 13.20 6.12 -6.01
N VAL A 101 14.01 5.83 -7.02
CA VAL A 101 14.16 4.47 -7.55
C VAL A 101 15.60 3.99 -7.42
N ALA A 102 15.79 2.81 -6.82
CA ALA A 102 17.09 2.17 -6.67
C ALA A 102 17.74 1.82 -8.02
N GLY A 103 19.06 1.65 -8.01
CA GLY A 103 19.88 1.52 -9.23
C GLY A 103 19.46 0.40 -10.17
N ASP A 104 19.03 -0.73 -9.63
CA ASP A 104 18.65 -1.93 -10.37
C ASP A 104 17.29 -1.84 -11.08
N LEU A 105 16.53 -0.76 -10.82
CA LEU A 105 15.22 -0.47 -11.39
C LEU A 105 15.27 0.67 -12.43
N ASN A 106 16.42 0.88 -13.07
CA ASN A 106 16.64 1.98 -14.02
C ASN A 106 15.62 2.05 -15.18
N ARG A 107 15.18 0.91 -15.72
CA ARG A 107 14.17 0.83 -16.80
C ARG A 107 12.80 1.24 -16.31
N LEU A 108 12.43 0.83 -15.10
CA LEU A 108 11.20 1.25 -14.43
C LEU A 108 11.21 2.77 -14.22
N ALA A 109 12.30 3.32 -13.67
CA ALA A 109 12.44 4.76 -13.44
C ALA A 109 12.26 5.59 -14.73
N LYS A 110 12.93 5.18 -15.82
CA LYS A 110 12.77 5.83 -17.13
C LYS A 110 11.33 5.78 -17.61
N THR A 111 10.66 4.64 -17.46
CA THR A 111 9.29 4.44 -17.92
C THR A 111 8.29 5.28 -17.11
N LEU A 112 8.43 5.33 -15.79
CA LEU A 112 7.59 6.18 -14.93
C LEU A 112 7.75 7.67 -15.28
N ARG A 113 8.98 8.14 -15.55
CA ARG A 113 9.22 9.51 -16.05
C ARG A 113 8.54 9.78 -17.39
N MET A 114 8.64 8.85 -18.35
CA MET A 114 7.98 8.99 -19.65
C MET A 114 6.46 9.06 -19.53
N LEU A 115 5.88 8.38 -18.53
CA LEU A 115 4.45 8.45 -18.21
C LEU A 115 4.06 9.71 -17.42
N GLY A 116 5.04 10.56 -17.05
CA GLY A 116 4.82 11.85 -16.39
C GLY A 116 4.65 11.76 -14.87
N PHE A 117 5.16 10.71 -14.23
CA PHE A 117 5.22 10.61 -12.78
C PHE A 117 6.51 11.24 -12.25
N ASP A 118 6.43 11.97 -11.12
CA ASP A 118 7.61 12.54 -10.47
C ASP A 118 8.48 11.41 -9.94
N THR A 119 9.57 11.11 -10.65
CA THR A 119 10.43 9.97 -10.37
C THR A 119 11.88 10.42 -10.36
N LEU A 120 12.54 10.31 -9.21
CA LEU A 120 13.96 10.54 -9.06
C LEU A 120 14.71 9.22 -9.25
N TYR A 121 15.77 9.29 -10.03
CA TYR A 121 16.69 8.20 -10.30
C TYR A 121 18.05 8.83 -10.55
N ARG A 122 19.05 8.33 -9.83
CA ARG A 122 20.46 8.69 -9.93
C ARG A 122 21.25 7.39 -9.88
N SER A 123 22.06 7.16 -10.91
CA SER A 123 22.85 5.93 -11.06
C SER A 123 24.04 5.86 -10.11
N ASP A 124 24.38 6.99 -9.49
CA ASP A 124 25.56 7.22 -8.65
C ASP A 124 25.22 7.36 -7.16
N CYS A 125 23.98 7.08 -6.75
CA CYS A 125 23.58 7.15 -5.35
C CYS A 125 23.85 5.85 -4.59
N THR A 126 24.30 5.98 -3.34
CA THR A 126 24.32 4.86 -2.39
C THR A 126 22.94 4.62 -1.78
N ASP A 127 22.74 3.46 -1.17
CA ASP A 127 21.50 3.14 -0.47
C ASP A 127 21.19 4.16 0.64
N ASP A 128 22.19 4.57 1.43
CA ASP A 128 22.05 5.60 2.45
C ASP A 128 21.60 6.96 1.87
N GLU A 129 22.12 7.32 0.70
CA GLU A 129 21.72 8.55 0.00
C GLU A 129 20.29 8.46 -0.54
N LEU A 130 19.89 7.30 -1.07
CA LEU A 130 18.51 7.05 -1.51
C LEU A 130 17.55 7.15 -0.33
N VAL A 131 17.91 6.59 0.82
CA VAL A 131 17.14 6.68 2.07
C VAL A 131 17.02 8.13 2.55
N ALA A 132 18.14 8.86 2.56
CA ALA A 132 18.15 10.26 2.95
C ALA A 132 17.30 11.14 2.03
N LEU A 133 17.37 10.91 0.71
CA LEU A 133 16.55 11.61 -0.30
C LEU A 133 15.06 11.27 -0.14
N SER A 134 14.73 9.99 0.04
CA SER A 134 13.36 9.54 0.29
C SER A 134 12.74 10.30 1.47
N LYS A 135 13.45 10.38 2.60
CA LYS A 135 12.99 11.10 3.79
C LYS A 135 12.88 12.60 3.57
N LYS A 136 13.94 13.21 3.05
CA LYS A 136 14.04 14.66 2.88
C LYS A 136 12.94 15.19 1.97
N GLU A 137 12.65 14.48 0.90
CA GLU A 137 11.68 14.90 -0.11
C GLU A 137 10.31 14.21 0.03
N ARG A 138 10.15 13.33 1.03
CA ARG A 138 8.95 12.50 1.22
C ARG A 138 8.58 11.73 -0.05
N ARG A 139 9.57 11.06 -0.64
CA ARG A 139 9.42 10.20 -1.82
C ARG A 139 9.33 8.74 -1.42
N ILE A 140 8.50 7.97 -2.11
CA ILE A 140 8.42 6.52 -1.96
C ILE A 140 9.67 5.89 -2.59
N LEU A 141 10.44 5.14 -1.80
CA LEU A 141 11.59 4.40 -2.30
C LEU A 141 11.17 3.09 -2.96
N LEU A 142 11.45 2.92 -4.25
CA LEU A 142 11.23 1.66 -4.97
C LEU A 142 12.56 0.89 -5.05
N SER A 143 12.59 -0.32 -4.50
CA SER A 143 13.77 -1.21 -4.55
C SER A 143 13.35 -2.67 -4.69
N ARG A 144 14.17 -3.49 -5.37
CA ARG A 144 14.04 -4.96 -5.28
C ARG A 144 14.92 -5.57 -4.18
N ASP A 145 15.78 -4.78 -3.56
CA ASP A 145 16.47 -5.21 -2.37
C ASP A 145 15.49 -5.13 -1.20
N HIS A 146 15.16 -6.31 -0.65
CA HIS A 146 14.26 -6.43 0.48
C HIS A 146 14.78 -5.69 1.71
N ALA A 147 16.08 -5.69 1.98
CA ALA A 147 16.65 -5.02 3.15
C ALA A 147 16.51 -3.51 3.03
N LEU A 148 16.80 -2.95 1.84
CA LEU A 148 16.64 -1.51 1.59
C LEU A 148 15.16 -1.08 1.65
N ALA A 149 14.26 -1.88 1.08
CA ALA A 149 12.84 -1.58 1.07
C ALA A 149 12.18 -1.69 2.46
N HIS A 150 12.80 -2.43 3.40
CA HIS A 150 12.32 -2.59 4.78
C HIS A 150 13.23 -1.86 5.79
N ASP A 151 14.00 -0.87 5.35
CA ASP A 151 14.75 -0.04 6.28
C ASP A 151 13.77 0.65 7.23
N SER A 152 13.82 0.28 8.51
CA SER A 152 12.94 0.78 9.58
C SER A 152 12.89 2.30 9.73
N SER A 153 13.87 3.00 9.17
CA SER A 153 13.96 4.44 9.24
C SER A 153 13.17 5.13 8.12
N LEU A 154 12.81 4.41 7.05
CA LEU A 154 11.97 4.89 5.96
C LEU A 154 10.50 4.91 6.38
N THR A 155 9.83 6.00 6.02
CA THR A 155 8.37 6.13 6.19
C THR A 155 7.58 5.59 4.99
N HIS A 156 8.22 5.52 3.81
CA HIS A 156 7.56 5.23 2.54
C HIS A 156 8.54 4.48 1.63
N ALA A 157 8.32 3.18 1.47
CA ALA A 157 9.17 2.30 0.69
C ALA A 157 8.35 1.12 0.18
N TYR A 158 8.72 0.63 -1.01
CA TYR A 158 8.05 -0.49 -1.63
C TYR A 158 9.06 -1.46 -2.22
N HIS A 159 8.95 -2.71 -1.78
CA HIS A 159 9.70 -3.84 -2.30
C HIS A 159 9.07 -4.33 -3.61
N VAL A 160 9.72 -4.04 -4.73
CA VAL A 160 9.30 -4.45 -6.07
C VAL A 160 9.58 -5.94 -6.25
N ARG A 161 8.52 -6.73 -6.42
CA ARG A 161 8.60 -8.20 -6.47
C ARG A 161 8.84 -8.73 -7.88
N ALA A 162 8.41 -8.00 -8.90
CA ALA A 162 8.52 -8.41 -10.28
C ALA A 162 9.96 -8.40 -10.80
N ASN A 163 10.27 -9.39 -11.64
CA ASN A 163 11.60 -9.59 -12.20
C ASN A 163 11.78 -8.90 -13.55
N THR A 164 10.71 -8.78 -14.35
CA THR A 164 10.81 -8.15 -15.67
C THR A 164 10.37 -6.68 -15.63
N PRO A 165 11.00 -5.77 -16.41
CA PRO A 165 10.63 -4.35 -16.42
C PRO A 165 9.15 -4.07 -16.73
N ARG A 166 8.51 -4.93 -17.54
CA ARG A 166 7.09 -4.79 -17.87
C ARG A 166 6.21 -5.14 -16.67
N GLU A 167 6.50 -6.25 -16.00
CA GLU A 167 5.77 -6.66 -14.80
C GLU A 167 6.01 -5.68 -13.65
N GLN A 168 7.23 -5.16 -13.48
CA GLN A 168 7.54 -4.11 -12.52
C GLN A 168 6.68 -2.87 -12.73
N LEU A 169 6.56 -2.42 -13.99
CA LEU A 169 5.69 -1.30 -14.30
C LEU A 169 4.24 -1.61 -13.96
N THR A 170 3.71 -2.77 -14.39
CA THR A 170 2.33 -3.17 -14.08
C THR A 170 2.10 -3.24 -12.58
N GLU A 171 3.04 -3.79 -11.83
CA GLU A 171 3.03 -3.87 -10.38
C GLU A 171 2.94 -2.47 -9.76
N ILE A 172 3.84 -1.55 -10.12
CA ILE A 172 3.81 -0.17 -9.59
C ILE A 172 2.52 0.55 -10.00
N LEU A 173 2.11 0.44 -11.26
CA LEU A 173 0.92 1.12 -11.75
C LEU A 173 -0.34 0.63 -11.03
N SER A 174 -0.43 -0.67 -10.72
CA SER A 174 -1.53 -1.26 -9.96
C SER A 174 -1.43 -0.94 -8.47
N ARG A 175 -0.25 -1.12 -7.88
CA ARG A 175 0.02 -0.92 -6.44
C ARG A 175 -0.28 0.51 -6.01
N PHE A 176 0.06 1.48 -6.85
CA PHE A 176 -0.08 2.91 -6.57
C PHE A 176 -1.27 3.55 -7.31
N ASP A 177 -2.16 2.75 -7.90
CA ASP A 177 -3.35 3.19 -8.64
C ASP A 177 -3.08 4.32 -9.66
N LEU A 178 -1.97 4.19 -10.38
CA LEU A 178 -1.50 5.21 -11.31
C LEU A 178 -2.24 5.14 -12.67
N LEU A 179 -2.94 4.04 -12.96
CA LEU A 179 -3.71 3.87 -14.21
C LEU A 179 -4.86 4.87 -14.32
N ASP A 180 -5.59 5.10 -13.24
CA ASP A 180 -6.68 6.07 -13.20
C ASP A 180 -6.18 7.51 -13.35
N SER A 181 -5.00 7.80 -12.81
CA SER A 181 -4.32 9.08 -12.99
C SER A 181 -3.94 9.34 -14.46
N LEU A 182 -3.54 8.30 -15.21
CA LEU A 182 -3.25 8.41 -16.65
C LEU A 182 -4.53 8.64 -17.47
N ASN A 183 -5.63 7.95 -17.13
CA ASN A 183 -6.92 8.12 -17.81
C ASN A 183 -7.50 9.52 -17.60
N LYS A 184 -7.39 10.07 -16.39
CA LYS A 184 -7.79 11.46 -16.06
C LYS A 184 -6.93 12.50 -16.76
N ARG A 185 -5.63 12.22 -17.00
CA ARG A 185 -4.74 13.11 -17.77
C ARG A 185 -5.05 13.12 -19.27
N LYS A 186 -5.42 11.98 -19.86
CA LYS A 186 -5.80 11.89 -21.29
C LYS A 186 -7.16 12.54 -21.61
N SER A 187 -8.05 12.63 -20.63
CA SER A 187 -9.38 13.21 -20.77
C SER A 187 -9.44 14.72 -20.52
N ARG A 188 -8.30 15.37 -20.25
CA ARG A 188 -8.20 16.82 -20.11
C ARG A 188 -7.99 17.45 -21.51
N PRO A 189 -8.87 18.33 -21.99
CA PRO A 189 -8.57 19.12 -23.18
C PRO A 189 -7.31 19.95 -22.92
N PRO A 190 -6.47 20.23 -23.93
CA PRO A 190 -5.31 21.10 -23.74
C PRO A 190 -5.81 22.44 -23.21
N ASP A 191 -5.23 22.92 -22.12
CA ASP A 191 -5.47 24.27 -21.64
C ASP A 191 -5.03 25.20 -22.79
N VAL A 192 -6.00 25.75 -23.51
CA VAL A 192 -5.76 26.76 -24.54
C VAL A 192 -5.36 28.04 -23.79
N PRO A 193 -4.21 28.65 -24.11
CA PRO A 193 -3.73 29.85 -23.45
C PRO A 193 -4.67 31.04 -23.60
#